data_AF-A0A1F4X4F7-F1
#
_entry.id   AF-A0A1F4X4F7-F1
#
_cell.length_a   1.000
_cell.length_b   1.000
_cell.length_c   1.000
_cell.angle_alpha   90.00
_cell.angle_beta   90.00
_cell.angle_gamma   90.00
#
_symmetry.space_group_name_H-M   'P 1'
#
loop_
_entity.id
_entity.type
_entity.pdbx_description
1 polymer ?
#
loop_
_entity_poly.entity_id
_entity_poly.type
_entity_poly.pdbx_seq_one_letter_code
_entity_poly.pdbx_strand_id
1 'polypeptide(L)'
;MNHTQNKLKRILRRLKRLVKSSGRKLQLGCRRMPLPGFVNLDSVALPGVEVVANLEQKLPFPDNHFDPVYARDTIEHVENPSRYC
;
A
#
# COMPACT_ATOMS: atom_id res chain seq x y z
N MET A 1 13.47 -19.80 15.22
CA MET A 1 13.82 -18.37 15.49
C MET A 1 14.46 -17.61 14.31
N ASN A 2 15.07 -18.25 13.29
CA ASN A 2 15.79 -17.54 12.21
C ASN A 2 14.94 -17.13 10.99
N HIS A 3 13.78 -17.76 10.79
CA HIS A 3 12.94 -17.55 9.60
C HIS A 3 12.28 -16.15 9.59
N THR A 4 11.77 -15.69 10.73
CA THR A 4 11.10 -14.39 10.87
C THR A 4 12.04 -13.21 10.62
N GLN A 5 13.28 -13.28 11.12
CA GLN A 5 14.30 -12.25 10.91
C GLN A 5 14.67 -12.09 9.42
N ASN A 6 14.74 -13.20 8.69
CA ASN A 6 15.03 -13.18 7.25
C ASN A 6 13.85 -12.65 6.43
N LYS A 7 12.61 -12.97 6.81
CA LYS A 7 11.40 -12.41 6.17
C LYS A 7 11.36 -10.88 6.32
N LEU A 8 11.58 -10.37 7.53
CA LEU A 8 11.60 -8.92 7.80
C LEU A 8 12.71 -8.21 7.00
N LYS A 9 13.94 -8.73 7.01
CA LYS A 9 15.05 -8.17 6.21
C LYS A 9 14.70 -8.07 4.73
N ARG A 10 14.00 -9.06 4.17
CA ARG A 10 13.60 -9.08 2.76
C ARG A 10 12.52 -8.02 2.46
N ILE A 11 11.54 -7.87 3.34
CA ILE A 11 10.50 -6.82 3.23
C ILE A 11 11.15 -5.45 3.30
N LEU A 12 12.02 -5.20 4.28
CA LEU A 12 12.73 -3.93 4.43
C LEU A 12 13.60 -3.60 3.20
N ARG A 13 14.28 -4.60 2.62
CA ARG A 13 15.03 -4.42 1.37
C ARG A 13 14.13 -4.01 0.20
N ARG A 14 12.94 -4.60 0.06
CA ARG A 14 11.96 -4.22 -0.98
C ARG A 14 11.41 -2.82 -0.75
N LEU A 15 11.00 -2.51 0.49
CA LEU A 15 10.51 -1.17 0.86
C LEU A 15 11.56 -0.09 0.56
N LYS A 16 12.82 -0.31 0.94
CA LYS A 16 13.92 0.61 0.60
C LYS A 16 14.05 0.85 -0.91
N ARG A 17 13.79 -0.17 -1.74
CA ARG A 17 13.84 -0.03 -3.20
C ARG A 17 12.64 0.77 -3.73
N LEU A 18 11.44 0.50 -3.24
CA LEU A 18 10.23 1.24 -3.63
C LEU A 18 10.31 2.72 -3.19
N VAL A 19 10.80 2.98 -1.97
CA VAL A 19 11.04 4.35 -1.49
C VAL A 19 12.08 5.08 -2.36
N LYS A 20 13.07 4.37 -2.92
CA LYS A 20 14.07 4.97 -3.83
C LYS A 20 13.63 5.05 -5.29
N SER A 21 12.54 4.40 -5.69
CA SER A 21 12.09 4.48 -7.09
C SER A 21 11.63 5.89 -7.44
N SER A 22 11.73 6.25 -8.71
CA SER A 22 11.07 7.45 -9.23
C SER A 22 9.56 7.22 -9.35
N GLY A 23 8.80 8.29 -9.57
CA GLY A 23 7.37 8.20 -9.84
C GLY A 23 6.46 8.41 -8.63
N ARG A 24 5.14 8.41 -8.89
CA ARG A 24 4.11 8.57 -7.85
C ARG A 24 3.84 7.22 -7.21
N LYS A 25 3.76 7.17 -5.88
CA LYS A 25 3.70 5.91 -5.14
C LYS A 25 2.43 5.86 -4.32
N LEU A 26 1.77 4.70 -4.28
CA LEU A 26 0.54 4.50 -3.51
C LEU A 26 0.74 3.40 -2.48
N GLN A 27 0.35 3.65 -1.24
CA GLN A 27 0.19 2.63 -0.22
C GLN A 27 -1.30 2.36 -0.01
N LEU A 28 -1.73 1.13 -0.23
CA LEU A 28 -3.09 0.67 0.04
C LEU A 28 -3.16 0.09 1.46
N GLY A 29 -4.20 0.45 2.22
CA GLY A 29 -4.43 -0.05 3.57
C GLY A 29 -3.35 0.39 4.56
N CYS A 30 -3.02 1.68 4.60
CA CYS A 30 -1.90 2.16 5.43
C CYS A 30 -2.17 2.14 6.93
N ARG A 31 -3.44 2.13 7.36
CA ARG A 31 -3.87 2.21 8.77
C ARG A 31 -3.09 3.31 9.52
N ARG A 32 -2.42 2.96 10.63
CA ARG A 32 -1.56 3.86 11.44
C ARG A 32 -0.08 3.79 11.05
N MET A 33 0.24 3.22 9.88
CA MET A 33 1.60 3.00 9.41
C MET A 33 1.82 3.63 8.03
N PRO A 34 1.73 4.97 7.91
CA PRO A 34 2.01 5.65 6.65
C PRO A 34 3.47 5.48 6.23
N LEU A 35 3.72 5.37 4.94
CA LEU A 35 5.05 5.32 4.35
C LEU A 35 5.44 6.70 3.79
N PRO A 36 6.57 7.27 4.25
CA PRO A 36 7.07 8.53 3.70
C PRO A 36 7.33 8.45 2.19
N GLY A 37 6.86 9.44 1.45
CA GLY A 37 6.99 9.52 -0.01
C GLY A 37 5.99 8.68 -0.79
N PHE A 38 4.96 8.15 -0.13
CA PHE A 38 3.79 7.51 -0.73
C PHE A 38 2.56 8.37 -0.46
N VAL A 39 1.58 8.30 -1.35
CA VAL A 39 0.19 8.65 -1.03
C VAL A 39 -0.38 7.51 -0.18
N ASN A 40 -0.82 7.83 1.03
CA ASN A 40 -1.28 6.86 2.00
C ASN A 40 -2.82 6.76 1.97
N LEU A 41 -3.33 5.60 1.56
CA LEU A 41 -4.75 5.33 1.43
C LEU A 41 -5.24 4.30 2.44
N ASP A 42 -6.38 4.57 3.06
CA ASP A 42 -7.12 3.60 3.87
C ASP A 42 -8.64 3.82 3.75
N SER A 43 -9.45 2.83 4.14
CA SER A 43 -10.90 2.98 4.21
C SER A 43 -11.36 3.80 5.42
N VAL A 44 -10.49 3.96 6.43
CA VAL A 44 -10.76 4.69 7.66
C VAL A 44 -9.85 5.92 7.77
N ALA A 45 -10.43 7.07 8.13
CA ALA A 45 -9.67 8.28 8.41
C ALA A 45 -8.85 8.11 9.70
N LEU A 46 -7.53 7.93 9.56
CA LEU A 46 -6.57 7.79 10.66
C LEU A 46 -5.41 8.78 10.49
N PRO A 47 -4.65 9.08 11.57
CA PRO A 47 -3.47 9.93 11.45
C PRO A 47 -2.48 9.41 10.40
N GLY A 48 -2.16 10.26 9.43
CA GLY A 48 -1.26 9.92 8.32
C GLY A 48 -1.93 9.31 7.09
N VAL A 49 -3.25 9.06 7.13
CA VAL A 49 -4.04 8.74 5.92
C VAL A 49 -4.26 10.04 5.15
N GLU A 50 -3.88 10.03 3.87
CA GLU A 50 -4.04 11.18 2.95
C GLU A 50 -5.29 11.04 2.09
N VAL A 51 -5.69 9.81 1.76
CA VAL A 51 -6.89 9.52 0.96
C VAL A 51 -7.73 8.47 1.67
N VAL A 52 -9.01 8.80 1.93
CA VAL A 52 -9.98 7.86 2.48
C VAL A 52 -10.81 7.28 1.35
N ALA A 53 -10.66 5.98 1.08
CA ALA A 53 -11.40 5.30 0.01
C ALA A 53 -11.57 3.80 0.28
N ASN A 54 -12.68 3.24 -0.19
CA ASN A 54 -12.95 1.81 -0.13
C ASN A 54 -12.37 1.11 -1.37
N LEU A 55 -11.57 0.05 -1.17
CA LEU A 55 -10.97 -0.74 -2.26
C LEU A 55 -12.01 -1.56 -3.07
N GLU A 56 -13.20 -1.77 -2.51
CA GLU A 56 -14.35 -2.38 -3.22
C GLU A 56 -15.01 -1.42 -4.21
N GLN A 57 -14.58 -0.15 -4.23
CA GLN A 57 -15.08 0.88 -5.13
C GLN A 57 -13.95 1.36 -6.06
N LYS A 58 -14.35 2.05 -7.13
CA LYS A 58 -13.37 2.71 -8.01
C LYS A 58 -12.57 3.71 -7.18
N LEU A 59 -11.25 3.56 -7.20
CA LEU A 59 -10.35 4.48 -6.51
C LEU A 59 -10.45 5.89 -7.12
N PRO A 60 -10.29 6.95 -6.31
CA PRO A 60 -10.41 8.34 -6.76
C PRO A 60 -9.15 8.83 -7.50
N PHE A 61 -8.61 7.99 -8.38
CA PHE A 61 -7.42 8.28 -9.16
C PHE A 61 -7.67 7.97 -10.64
N PRO A 62 -7.01 8.69 -11.55
CA PRO A 62 -6.95 8.27 -12.95
C PRO A 62 -6.30 6.90 -13.11
N ASP A 63 -6.58 6.23 -14.23
CA ASP A 63 -5.85 5.03 -14.61
C ASP A 63 -4.36 5.38 -14.87
N ASN A 64 -3.46 4.43 -14.62
CA ASN A 64 -2.01 4.60 -14.79
C ASN A 64 -1.39 5.79 -14.02
N HIS A 65 -1.96 6.13 -12.86
CA HIS A 65 -1.51 7.30 -12.08
C HIS A 65 -0.30 7.06 -11.17
N PHE A 66 -0.03 5.80 -10.81
CA PHE A 66 1.03 5.42 -9.87
C PHE A 66 1.97 4.40 -10.48
N ASP A 67 3.25 4.49 -10.13
CA ASP A 67 4.31 3.62 -10.63
C ASP A 67 4.48 2.39 -9.73
N PRO A 68 4.87 2.51 -8.43
CA PRO A 68 4.72 1.43 -7.48
C PRO A 68 3.44 1.58 -6.63
N VAL A 69 2.73 0.46 -6.50
CA VAL A 69 1.69 0.27 -5.49
C VAL A 69 2.19 -0.73 -4.45
N TYR A 70 2.09 -0.36 -3.17
CA TYR A 70 2.45 -1.21 -2.04
C TYR A 70 1.19 -1.53 -1.22
N ALA A 71 0.94 -2.81 -0.99
CA ALA A 71 -0.11 -3.29 -0.10
C ALA A 71 0.51 -4.32 0.84
N ARG A 72 0.16 -4.24 2.12
CA ARG A 72 0.60 -5.20 3.12
C ARG A 72 -0.54 -5.49 4.05
N ASP A 73 -0.83 -6.78 4.18
CA ASP A 73 -1.90 -7.28 5.02
C ASP A 73 -3.23 -6.54 4.73
N THR A 74 -3.52 -6.36 3.42
CA THR A 74 -4.61 -5.52 2.88
C THR A 74 -5.55 -6.34 2.00
N ILE A 75 -5.01 -7.13 1.08
CA ILE A 75 -5.80 -7.84 0.05
C ILE A 75 -6.68 -8.92 0.67
N GLU A 76 -6.26 -9.52 1.78
CA GLU A 76 -7.07 -10.48 2.55
C GLU A 76 -8.35 -9.89 3.17
N HIS A 77 -8.47 -8.55 3.17
CA HIS A 77 -9.64 -7.85 3.70
C HIS A 77 -10.58 -7.33 2.59
N VAL A 78 -10.26 -7.62 1.33
CA VAL A 78 -11.10 -7.33 0.16
C VAL A 78 -11.99 -8.55 -0.09
N GLU A 79 -13.30 -8.35 -0.21
CA GLU A 79 -14.33 -9.37 -0.41
C GLU A 79 -14.19 -10.04 -1.79
N ASN A 80 -13.90 -9.26 -2.83
CA ASN A 80 -13.70 -9.78 -4.19
C ASN A 80 -12.39 -9.30 -4.82
N PRO A 81 -11.25 -9.92 -4.48
CA PRO A 81 -9.94 -9.50 -4.99
C PRO A 81 -9.79 -9.71 -6.51
N SER A 82 -10.58 -10.62 -7.10
CA SER A 82 -10.58 -10.92 -8.54
C SER A 82 -11.41 -9.96 -9.39
N ARG A 83 -12.18 -9.05 -8.77
CA ARG A 83 -13.09 -8.13 -9.47
C ARG A 83 -12.40 -7.21 -10.48
N TYR A 84 -11.09 -7.04 -10.35
CA TYR A 84 -10.26 -6.13 -11.14
C TYR A 84 -9.27 -6.86 -12.06
N CYS A 85 -9.43 -8.18 -12.26
CA CYS A 85 -8.66 -8.98 -13.21
C CYS A 85 -9.36 -9.10 -14.56
#